data_AF-A0A8S0FUM0-F1
#
_entry.id   AF-A0A8S0FUM0-F1
#
_cell.length_a   1.000
_cell.length_b   1.000
_cell.length_c   1.000
_cell.angle_alpha   90.00
_cell.angle_beta   90.00
_cell.angle_gamma   90.00
#
_symmetry.space_group_name_H-M   'P 1'
#
loop_
_entity.id
_entity.type
_entity.pdbx_description
1 polymer ?
#
loop_
_entity_poly.entity_id
_entity_poly.type
_entity_poly.pdbx_seq_one_letter_code
_entity_poly.pdbx_strand_id
1 'polypeptide(L)'
;MAIYSTYILPAVIKEGDPKNVGFVVPTEKNSAVYGMLTSLTITAGQKTEETEAAEKFVTFMEQADNIADWVMMSPGAALPVNKAVVTTATWKDNDVIKALGELPNQLISELPNIQVFGAVGDKNFTRMGDVTGSGVVSSMVHNVTVGKADLPGTLQASQKKLDELLSRTALNPGQESAMNRLFSGRSDMPFALLLLAPSLLLLGGLVAWPMVSNIEISFLRLPLNPNIESTFVGVSNYVRILSDPGFWHSLWMTVWYTALVVAGSTVLGLAVAMFFNREFRLRKTARSLVILSYVTPSISLVFAWKYMFNNGYGIVNYLGVDLLHLYEQAPLWFAVR
;
A
#
# COMPACT_ATOMS: atom_id res chain seq x y z
N MET A 1 20.44 3.96 -25.88
CA MET A 1 19.66 4.14 -24.64
C MET A 1 18.19 4.29 -25.02
N ALA A 2 17.30 3.41 -24.56
CA ALA A 2 15.86 3.62 -24.75
C ALA A 2 15.40 4.60 -23.66
N ILE A 3 15.58 5.91 -23.88
CA ILE A 3 15.00 6.91 -22.99
C ILE A 3 13.53 7.04 -23.38
N TYR A 4 12.66 6.30 -22.70
CA TYR A 4 11.24 6.64 -22.72
C TYR A 4 10.95 7.61 -21.58
N SER A 5 11.34 8.87 -21.80
CA SER A 5 11.03 9.97 -20.90
C SER A 5 10.98 11.26 -21.70
N THR A 6 9.77 11.71 -22.01
CA THR A 6 9.53 13.02 -22.64
C THR A 6 9.98 14.19 -21.79
N TYR A 7 10.31 13.95 -20.52
CA TYR A 7 10.78 14.94 -19.57
C TYR A 7 12.26 15.29 -19.78
N ILE A 8 13.13 14.32 -20.12
CA ILE A 8 14.59 14.53 -20.19
C ILE A 8 15.06 14.99 -21.58
N LEU A 9 14.28 14.69 -22.64
CA LEU A 9 14.63 14.97 -24.03
C LEU A 9 15.02 16.44 -24.32
N PRO A 10 14.31 17.47 -23.81
CA PRO A 10 14.65 18.86 -24.11
C PRO A 10 16.02 19.30 -23.56
N ALA A 11 16.45 18.77 -22.42
CA ALA A 11 17.76 19.06 -21.84
C ALA A 11 18.89 18.36 -22.63
N VAL A 12 18.67 17.10 -23.03
CA VAL A 12 19.61 16.33 -23.86
C VAL A 12 19.80 16.95 -25.25
N ILE A 13 18.72 17.47 -25.85
CA ILE A 13 18.75 18.19 -27.15
C ILE A 13 19.47 19.54 -27.02
N LYS A 14 19.42 20.16 -25.84
CA LYS A 14 20.07 21.45 -25.57
C LYS A 14 21.57 21.31 -25.26
N GLU A 15 21.99 20.19 -24.66
CA GLU A 15 23.39 19.91 -24.32
C GLU A 15 24.16 19.09 -25.38
N GLY A 16 23.49 18.39 -26.32
CA GLY A 16 24.14 17.54 -27.34
C GLY A 16 23.65 17.75 -28.78
N ASP A 17 24.40 17.22 -29.77
CA ASP A 17 24.00 17.21 -31.20
C ASP A 17 22.74 16.33 -31.39
N PRO A 18 21.58 16.89 -31.79
CA PRO A 18 20.34 16.15 -31.95
C PRO A 18 20.42 14.99 -32.95
N LYS A 19 21.42 14.98 -33.84
CA LYS A 19 21.64 13.90 -34.81
C LYS A 19 22.02 12.56 -34.17
N ASN A 20 22.50 12.58 -32.93
CA ASN A 20 22.87 11.38 -32.18
C ASN A 20 21.74 10.86 -31.29
N VAL A 21 20.58 11.53 -31.27
CA VAL A 21 19.39 11.12 -30.51
C VAL A 21 18.46 10.36 -31.46
N GLY A 22 18.28 9.06 -31.22
CA GLY A 22 17.43 8.19 -32.03
C GLY A 22 16.55 7.26 -31.19
N PHE A 23 15.44 6.81 -31.76
CA PHE A 23 14.59 5.78 -31.13
C PHE A 23 15.24 4.40 -31.28
N VAL A 24 15.49 3.72 -30.16
CA VAL A 24 15.96 2.33 -30.14
C VAL A 24 14.80 1.43 -29.73
N VAL A 25 14.29 0.63 -30.66
CA VAL A 25 13.35 -0.46 -30.35
C VAL A 25 14.18 -1.67 -29.93
N PRO A 26 13.98 -2.24 -28.72
CA PRO A 26 14.68 -3.46 -28.30
C PRO A 26 14.41 -4.58 -29.29
N THR A 27 15.46 -5.15 -29.89
CA THR A 27 15.36 -6.25 -30.86
C THR A 27 15.96 -7.56 -30.34
N GLU A 28 16.24 -7.64 -29.02
CA GLU A 28 16.88 -8.78 -28.33
C GLU A 28 18.29 -9.16 -28.84
N LYS A 29 18.91 -8.33 -29.68
CA LYS A 29 20.24 -8.61 -30.27
C LYS A 29 21.42 -8.09 -29.46
N ASN A 30 21.20 -7.12 -28.57
CA ASN A 30 22.25 -6.45 -27.79
C ASN A 30 21.83 -6.34 -26.31
N SER A 31 22.81 -6.43 -25.41
CA SER A 31 22.60 -6.22 -23.98
C SER A 31 22.27 -4.74 -23.70
N ALA A 32 21.33 -4.49 -22.78
CA ALA A 32 20.92 -3.16 -22.37
C ALA A 32 20.66 -3.12 -20.86
N VAL A 33 20.91 -1.96 -20.24
CA VAL A 33 20.63 -1.70 -18.82
C VAL A 33 19.52 -0.65 -18.74
N TYR A 34 18.54 -0.85 -17.86
CA TYR A 34 17.49 0.12 -17.56
C TYR A 34 17.70 0.69 -16.15
N GLY A 35 17.33 1.95 -15.95
CA GLY A 35 17.40 2.62 -14.65
C GLY A 35 16.09 3.33 -14.32
N MET A 36 15.87 3.61 -13.03
CA MET A 36 14.71 4.36 -12.52
C MET A 36 15.21 5.59 -11.76
N LEU A 37 14.59 6.75 -12.02
CA LEU A 37 14.81 7.99 -11.28
C LEU A 37 13.76 8.12 -10.16
N THR A 38 14.19 8.43 -8.95
CA THR A 38 13.32 8.66 -7.78
C THR A 38 13.71 9.97 -7.12
N SER A 39 12.73 10.79 -6.75
CA SER A 39 12.93 12.09 -6.07
C SER A 39 12.16 12.12 -4.75
N LEU A 40 12.76 12.72 -3.73
CA LEU A 40 12.08 13.09 -2.48
C LEU A 40 11.69 14.57 -2.55
N THR A 41 10.45 14.89 -2.18
CA THR A 41 9.91 16.27 -2.28
C THR A 41 9.28 16.68 -0.96
N ILE A 42 9.60 17.88 -0.48
CA ILE A 42 8.94 18.51 0.67
C ILE A 42 7.83 19.41 0.15
N THR A 43 6.61 19.23 0.66
CA THR A 43 5.42 19.95 0.17
C THR A 43 5.17 21.21 1.01
N ALA A 44 4.81 22.31 0.36
CA ALA A 44 4.45 23.55 1.06
C ALA A 44 3.10 23.44 1.81
N GLY A 45 2.92 24.23 2.87
CA GLY A 45 1.66 24.31 3.64
C GLY A 45 1.57 23.39 4.86
N GLN A 46 2.67 22.73 5.23
CA GLN A 46 2.80 21.93 6.46
C GLN A 46 3.07 22.84 7.67
N LYS A 47 2.90 22.31 8.88
CA LYS A 47 3.35 23.02 10.10
C LYS A 47 4.88 23.13 10.10
N THR A 48 5.41 24.12 10.82
CA THR A 48 6.86 24.33 10.93
C THR A 48 7.60 23.09 11.44
N GLU A 49 7.07 22.45 12.49
CA GLU A 49 7.65 21.22 13.06
C GLU A 49 7.66 20.04 12.06
N GLU A 50 6.61 19.93 11.24
CA GLU A 50 6.50 18.89 10.20
C GLU A 50 7.50 19.14 9.07
N THR A 51 7.69 20.41 8.71
CA THR A 51 8.66 20.83 7.69
C THR A 51 10.09 20.55 8.16
N GLU A 52 10.43 20.91 9.39
CA GLU A 52 11.76 20.63 9.98
C GLU A 52 12.04 19.13 10.09
N ALA A 53 11.03 18.32 10.42
CA ALA A 53 11.16 16.87 10.44
C ALA A 53 11.36 16.29 9.04
N ALA A 54 10.63 16.79 8.04
CA ALA A 54 10.78 16.40 6.65
C ALA A 54 12.17 16.77 6.11
N GLU A 55 12.67 17.97 6.41
CA GLU A 55 14.03 18.39 6.05
C GLU A 55 15.09 17.46 6.64
N LYS A 56 15.02 17.17 7.95
CA LYS A 56 15.94 16.23 8.61
C LYS A 56 15.92 14.85 7.97
N PHE A 57 14.73 14.35 7.62
CA PHE A 57 14.59 13.06 6.95
C PHE A 57 15.20 13.07 5.55
N VAL A 58 14.93 14.11 4.75
CA VAL A 58 15.49 14.25 3.41
C VAL A 58 17.01 14.36 3.47
N THR A 59 17.56 15.18 4.37
CA THR A 59 19.01 15.30 4.57
C THR A 59 19.64 13.97 5.00
N PHE A 60 18.97 13.20 5.87
CA PHE A 60 19.42 11.85 6.22
C PHE A 60 19.42 10.94 4.99
N MET A 61 18.34 10.93 4.21
CA MET A 61 18.24 10.13 2.99
C MET A 61 19.21 10.56 1.90
N GLU A 62 19.70 11.81 1.89
CA GLU A 62 20.69 12.30 0.91
C GLU A 62 22.12 11.80 1.16
N GLN A 63 22.40 11.19 2.30
CA GLN A 63 23.71 10.61 2.59
C GLN A 63 24.00 9.42 1.67
N ALA A 64 25.21 9.37 1.11
CA ALA A 64 25.58 8.41 0.07
C ALA A 64 25.33 6.95 0.46
N ASP A 65 25.67 6.56 1.70
CA ASP A 65 25.47 5.20 2.21
C ASP A 65 23.98 4.87 2.37
N ASN A 66 23.17 5.82 2.84
CA ASN A 66 21.72 5.62 2.98
C ASN A 66 21.03 5.48 1.62
N ILE A 67 21.45 6.26 0.62
CA ILE A 67 20.98 6.08 -0.76
C ILE A 67 21.42 4.72 -1.29
N ALA A 68 22.66 4.31 -1.04
CA ALA A 68 23.16 3.01 -1.46
C ALA A 68 22.27 1.90 -0.89
N ASP A 69 22.06 1.87 0.42
CA ASP A 69 21.21 0.87 1.08
C ASP A 69 19.78 0.89 0.52
N TRP A 70 19.18 2.07 0.37
CA TRP A 70 17.81 2.21 -0.13
C TRP A 70 17.63 1.68 -1.55
N VAL A 71 18.58 1.99 -2.42
CA VAL A 71 18.57 1.55 -3.82
C VAL A 71 18.74 0.04 -3.95
N MET A 72 19.50 -0.57 -3.04
CA MET A 72 19.74 -2.01 -3.00
C MET A 72 18.56 -2.81 -2.42
N MET A 73 17.55 -2.15 -1.83
CA MET A 73 16.30 -2.80 -1.42
C MET A 73 15.42 -3.20 -2.62
N SER A 74 15.64 -2.62 -3.80
CA SER A 74 14.89 -2.95 -5.01
C SER A 74 15.44 -4.20 -5.70
N PRO A 75 14.62 -5.23 -5.99
CA PRO A 75 15.05 -6.39 -6.75
C PRO A 75 15.46 -5.99 -8.18
N GLY A 76 16.74 -6.16 -8.50
CA GLY A 76 17.34 -5.74 -9.77
C GLY A 76 18.15 -4.44 -9.70
N ALA A 77 18.27 -3.83 -8.50
CA ALA A 77 18.92 -2.56 -8.20
C ALA A 77 18.35 -1.38 -8.99
N ALA A 78 17.69 -0.44 -8.31
CA ALA A 78 17.52 0.88 -8.92
C ALA A 78 18.93 1.46 -9.20
N LEU A 79 19.09 2.33 -10.20
CA LEU A 79 20.41 2.92 -10.48
C LEU A 79 20.45 4.33 -9.87
N PRO A 80 21.34 4.59 -8.91
CA PRO A 80 21.41 5.86 -8.21
C PRO A 80 22.02 6.89 -9.15
N VAL A 81 21.33 7.98 -9.46
CA VAL A 81 21.92 9.04 -10.30
C VAL A 81 22.85 9.98 -9.53
N ASN A 82 23.03 9.73 -8.22
CA ASN A 82 23.95 10.47 -7.38
C ASN A 82 25.36 9.85 -7.44
N LYS A 83 26.34 10.64 -7.92
CA LYS A 83 27.76 10.25 -8.06
C LYS A 83 28.43 9.88 -6.74
N ALA A 84 27.93 10.34 -5.60
CA ALA A 84 28.48 9.95 -4.30
C ALA A 84 28.26 8.45 -4.02
N VAL A 85 27.15 7.89 -4.51
CA VAL A 85 26.74 6.50 -4.23
C VAL A 85 27.68 5.50 -4.87
N VAL A 86 28.19 5.77 -6.07
CA VAL A 86 29.09 4.84 -6.79
C VAL A 86 30.43 4.64 -6.09
N THR A 87 30.75 5.49 -5.11
CA THR A 87 31.98 5.39 -4.33
C THR A 87 31.85 4.54 -3.07
N THR A 88 30.62 4.25 -2.63
CA THR A 88 30.31 3.51 -1.39
C THR A 88 30.67 2.03 -1.50
N ALA A 89 30.98 1.40 -0.36
CA ALA A 89 31.27 -0.03 -0.30
C ALA A 89 30.03 -0.88 -0.63
N THR A 90 28.86 -0.49 -0.10
CA THR A 90 27.56 -1.12 -0.39
C THR A 90 27.30 -1.25 -1.89
N TRP A 91 27.69 -0.24 -2.67
CA TRP A 91 27.54 -0.24 -4.12
C TRP A 91 28.62 -1.06 -4.83
N LYS A 92 29.91 -0.77 -4.55
CA LYS A 92 31.06 -1.38 -5.25
C LYS A 92 31.16 -2.88 -5.03
N ASP A 93 30.85 -3.34 -3.83
CA ASP A 93 31.09 -4.72 -3.45
C ASP A 93 29.95 -5.65 -3.85
N ASN A 94 28.83 -5.11 -4.36
CA ASN A 94 27.67 -5.90 -4.72
C ASN A 94 27.88 -6.73 -6.01
N ASP A 95 27.58 -8.02 -5.92
CA ASP A 95 27.78 -8.98 -7.01
C ASP A 95 26.89 -8.73 -8.24
N VAL A 96 25.67 -8.20 -8.04
CA VAL A 96 24.76 -7.84 -9.15
C VAL A 96 25.30 -6.62 -9.90
N ILE A 97 25.78 -5.62 -9.18
CA ILE A 97 26.39 -4.42 -9.78
C ILE A 97 27.67 -4.78 -10.54
N LYS A 98 28.53 -5.64 -9.96
CA LYS A 98 29.73 -6.17 -10.62
C LYS A 98 29.39 -6.90 -11.92
N ALA A 99 28.29 -7.65 -11.96
CA ALA A 99 27.83 -8.36 -13.16
C ALA A 99 27.38 -7.42 -14.29
N LEU A 100 26.98 -6.19 -13.98
CA LEU A 100 26.58 -5.18 -14.97
C LEU A 100 27.77 -4.40 -15.56
N GLY A 101 28.99 -4.61 -15.06
CA GLY A 101 30.22 -3.96 -15.54
C GLY A 101 30.20 -2.44 -15.36
N GLU A 102 30.72 -1.69 -16.35
CA GLU A 102 30.82 -0.22 -16.29
C GLU A 102 29.55 0.53 -16.72
N LEU A 103 28.55 -0.17 -17.25
CA LEU A 103 27.34 0.43 -17.79
C LEU A 103 26.57 1.28 -16.75
N PRO A 104 26.41 0.86 -15.48
CA PRO A 104 25.81 1.70 -14.45
C PRO A 104 26.59 2.98 -14.18
N ASN A 105 27.93 2.91 -14.11
CA ASN A 105 28.77 4.07 -13.84
C ASN A 105 28.72 5.09 -14.99
N GLN A 106 28.69 4.59 -16.24
CA GLN A 106 28.49 5.42 -17.42
C GLN A 106 27.13 6.14 -17.37
N LEU A 107 26.06 5.40 -17.06
CA LEU A 107 24.72 6.00 -16.93
C LEU A 107 24.69 7.13 -15.90
N ILE A 108 25.34 6.95 -14.75
CA ILE A 108 25.36 7.92 -13.65
C ILE A 108 26.21 9.15 -14.00
N SER A 109 27.29 8.94 -14.77
CA SER A 109 28.14 10.05 -15.23
C SER A 109 27.44 10.98 -16.22
N GLU A 110 26.45 10.48 -16.95
CA GLU A 110 25.66 11.21 -17.97
C GLU A 110 24.46 11.98 -17.38
N LEU A 111 24.15 11.84 -16.08
CA LEU A 111 22.96 12.45 -15.45
C LEU A 111 23.23 13.54 -14.38
N PRO A 112 24.35 14.31 -14.37
CA PRO A 112 24.71 15.19 -13.26
C PRO A 112 23.76 16.40 -13.08
N ASN A 113 22.94 16.74 -14.08
CA ASN A 113 22.17 17.99 -14.12
C ASN A 113 20.64 17.78 -14.19
N ILE A 114 20.12 16.60 -13.78
CA ILE A 114 18.67 16.38 -13.81
C ILE A 114 17.98 17.28 -12.77
N GLN A 115 17.25 18.29 -13.25
CA GLN A 115 16.32 19.09 -12.45
C GLN A 115 14.95 18.39 -12.33
N VAL A 116 14.30 18.53 -11.18
CA VAL A 116 12.97 17.96 -10.91
C VAL A 116 11.92 18.67 -11.77
N PHE A 117 11.24 17.92 -12.64
CA PHE A 117 10.29 18.48 -13.60
C PHE A 117 9.00 18.94 -12.94
N GLY A 118 8.61 20.17 -13.28
CA GLY A 118 7.58 20.94 -12.61
C GLY A 118 8.13 22.31 -12.28
N ALA A 119 9.32 22.40 -11.69
CA ALA A 119 9.94 23.67 -11.32
C ALA A 119 11.11 24.05 -12.25
N VAL A 120 11.11 25.27 -12.82
CA VAL A 120 12.32 25.90 -13.37
C VAL A 120 12.69 27.05 -12.47
N GLY A 121 13.77 26.90 -11.69
CA GLY A 121 14.03 27.76 -10.54
C GLY A 121 12.86 27.68 -9.56
N ASP A 122 12.26 28.82 -9.22
CA ASP A 122 11.14 28.89 -8.27
C ASP A 122 9.75 28.73 -8.93
N LYS A 123 9.67 28.50 -10.26
CA LYS A 123 8.39 28.49 -11.01
C LYS A 123 7.90 27.10 -11.34
N ASN A 124 6.71 26.75 -10.85
CA ASN A 124 6.01 25.50 -11.17
C ASN A 124 5.17 25.59 -12.47
N PHE A 125 5.35 24.66 -13.42
CA PHE A 125 4.69 24.59 -14.73
C PHE A 125 3.68 23.44 -14.77
N THR A 126 2.52 23.66 -14.18
CA THR A 126 1.42 22.68 -14.03
C THR A 126 0.84 22.16 -15.34
N ARG A 127 0.98 22.92 -16.45
CA ARG A 127 0.43 22.59 -17.80
C ARG A 127 1.07 21.36 -18.44
N MET A 128 2.21 20.90 -17.93
CA MET A 128 2.86 19.67 -18.40
C MET A 128 2.12 18.40 -17.92
N GLY A 129 1.24 18.53 -16.91
CA GLY A 129 0.31 17.48 -16.48
C GLY A 129 -0.71 17.10 -17.56
N ASP A 130 -1.17 18.05 -18.37
CA ASP A 130 -2.20 17.81 -19.40
C ASP A 130 -1.67 16.91 -20.52
N VAL A 131 -0.40 17.09 -20.91
CA VAL A 131 0.27 16.26 -21.91
C VAL A 131 0.48 14.83 -21.39
N THR A 132 0.82 14.69 -20.12
CA THR A 132 1.22 13.40 -19.54
C THR A 132 0.00 12.57 -19.13
N GLY A 133 -1.06 13.21 -18.64
CA GLY A 133 -2.37 12.61 -18.42
C GLY A 133 -3.13 12.28 -19.71
N SER A 134 -2.79 12.89 -20.85
CA SER A 134 -3.48 12.65 -22.13
C SER A 134 -3.33 11.23 -22.68
N GLY A 135 -2.29 10.49 -22.24
CA GLY A 135 -1.96 9.17 -22.77
C GLY A 135 -1.52 9.16 -24.24
N VAL A 136 -1.31 10.31 -24.88
CA VAL A 136 -0.90 10.42 -26.29
C VAL A 136 0.45 9.73 -26.51
N VAL A 137 1.42 10.01 -25.63
CA VAL A 137 2.77 9.45 -25.74
C VAL A 137 2.77 7.95 -25.44
N SER A 138 2.08 7.51 -24.37
CA SER A 138 2.01 6.09 -24.00
C SER A 138 1.32 5.25 -25.07
N SER A 139 0.25 5.77 -25.68
CA SER A 139 -0.46 5.12 -26.79
C SER A 139 0.41 5.01 -28.03
N MET A 140 1.17 6.07 -28.36
CA MET A 140 2.12 6.06 -29.47
C MET A 140 3.14 4.93 -29.31
N VAL A 141 3.75 4.81 -28.13
CA VAL A 141 4.76 3.76 -27.87
C VAL A 141 4.14 2.38 -27.85
N HIS A 142 2.98 2.20 -27.22
CA HIS A 142 2.27 0.92 -27.27
C HIS A 142 1.97 0.49 -28.71
N ASN A 143 1.45 1.39 -29.54
CA ASN A 143 1.08 1.09 -30.92
C ASN A 143 2.30 0.70 -31.78
N VAL A 144 3.44 1.36 -31.61
CA VAL A 144 4.66 1.03 -32.36
C VAL A 144 5.31 -0.27 -31.85
N THR A 145 5.38 -0.47 -30.54
CA THR A 145 6.15 -1.58 -29.94
C THR A 145 5.36 -2.88 -29.83
N VAL A 146 4.09 -2.80 -29.43
CA VAL A 146 3.20 -3.96 -29.21
C VAL A 146 2.21 -4.08 -30.36
N GLY A 147 1.61 -2.97 -30.78
CA GLY A 147 0.62 -2.93 -31.86
C GLY A 147 1.20 -3.12 -33.27
N LYS A 148 2.54 -3.08 -33.41
CA LYS A 148 3.27 -3.17 -34.69
C LYS A 148 2.78 -2.18 -35.76
N ALA A 149 2.25 -1.03 -35.34
CA ALA A 149 1.83 0.04 -36.22
C ALA A 149 3.03 0.69 -36.91
N ASP A 150 2.79 1.34 -38.05
CA ASP A 150 3.86 1.99 -38.80
C ASP A 150 4.40 3.20 -38.02
N LEU A 151 5.73 3.27 -37.94
CA LEU A 151 6.41 4.30 -37.14
C LEU A 151 6.15 5.73 -37.66
N PRO A 152 6.26 6.03 -38.97
CA PRO A 152 6.10 7.40 -39.47
C PRO A 152 4.67 7.93 -39.28
N GLY A 153 3.65 7.13 -39.60
CA GLY A 153 2.24 7.52 -39.46
C GLY A 153 1.81 7.64 -38.00
N THR A 154 2.27 6.74 -37.14
CA THR A 154 1.97 6.80 -35.69
C THR A 154 2.60 8.04 -35.04
N LEU A 155 3.82 8.42 -35.45
CA LEU A 155 4.47 9.64 -34.99
C LEU A 155 3.71 10.90 -35.45
N GLN A 156 3.35 10.98 -36.73
CA GLN A 156 2.64 12.14 -37.28
C GLN A 156 1.26 12.33 -36.64
N ALA A 157 0.52 11.25 -36.42
CA ALA A 157 -0.78 11.29 -35.75
C ALA A 157 -0.67 11.72 -34.28
N SER A 158 0.37 11.27 -33.58
CA SER A 158 0.60 11.63 -32.17
C SER A 158 1.05 13.07 -32.02
N GLN A 159 1.91 13.55 -32.92
CA GLN A 159 2.33 14.95 -32.99
C GLN A 159 1.13 15.87 -33.23
N LYS A 160 0.26 15.53 -34.18
CA LYS A 160 -0.96 16.30 -34.44
C LYS A 160 -1.88 16.42 -33.21
N LYS A 161 -2.08 15.32 -32.47
CA LYS A 161 -2.85 15.34 -31.22
C LYS A 161 -2.21 16.21 -30.15
N LEU A 162 -0.88 16.21 -30.08
CA LEU A 162 -0.13 17.05 -29.14
C LEU A 162 -0.26 18.54 -29.52
N ASP A 163 -0.14 18.86 -30.80
CA ASP A 163 -0.30 20.23 -31.30
C ASP A 163 -1.73 20.76 -31.10
N GLU A 164 -2.75 19.91 -31.27
CA GLU A 164 -4.15 20.24 -30.95
C GLU A 164 -4.36 20.49 -29.46
N LEU A 165 -3.74 19.70 -28.59
CA LEU A 165 -3.79 19.86 -27.14
C LEU A 165 -3.11 21.15 -26.69
N LEU A 166 -1.99 21.52 -27.32
CA LEU A 166 -1.25 22.74 -27.04
C LEU A 166 -1.94 24.00 -27.61
N SER A 167 -2.58 23.89 -28.77
CA SER A 167 -3.24 25.02 -29.44
C SER A 167 -4.61 25.39 -28.87
N ARG A 168 -5.39 24.42 -28.34
CA ARG A 168 -6.64 24.69 -27.61
C ARG A 168 -6.45 25.62 -26.40
N THR A 169 -5.23 25.66 -25.87
CA THR A 169 -4.92 26.36 -24.61
C THR A 169 -4.17 27.69 -24.84
N ALA A 170 -3.87 28.06 -26.09
CA ALA A 170 -3.21 29.32 -26.47
C ALA A 170 -4.19 30.49 -26.72
N LEU A 171 -5.50 30.23 -26.78
CA LEU A 171 -6.49 31.18 -27.30
C LEU A 171 -7.14 32.14 -26.29
N ASN A 172 -6.78 32.18 -25.00
CA ASN A 172 -7.32 33.21 -24.09
C ASN A 172 -6.46 33.52 -22.84
N PRO A 173 -5.48 34.44 -22.95
CA PRO A 173 -4.73 34.96 -21.79
C PRO A 173 -5.62 35.63 -20.72
N GLY A 174 -6.78 36.17 -21.12
CA GLY A 174 -7.74 36.80 -20.21
C GLY A 174 -8.60 35.81 -19.42
N GLN A 175 -8.76 34.57 -19.90
CA GLN A 175 -9.49 33.53 -19.17
C GLN A 175 -8.60 32.73 -18.23
N GLU A 176 -7.26 32.73 -18.41
CA GLU A 176 -6.33 32.14 -17.43
C GLU A 176 -6.42 32.83 -16.06
N SER A 177 -6.69 34.14 -16.00
CA SER A 177 -6.88 34.85 -14.71
C SER A 177 -8.20 34.49 -14.02
N ALA A 178 -9.28 34.27 -14.78
CA ALA A 178 -10.56 33.82 -14.22
C ALA A 178 -10.52 32.32 -13.86
N MET A 179 -9.86 31.50 -14.69
CA MET A 179 -9.76 30.05 -14.54
C MET A 179 -8.72 29.66 -13.48
N ASN A 180 -7.58 30.36 -13.37
CA ASN A 180 -6.69 30.23 -12.22
C ASN A 180 -7.37 30.69 -10.94
N ARG A 181 -8.24 31.73 -10.95
CA ARG A 181 -9.06 32.05 -9.77
C ARG A 181 -10.13 30.99 -9.45
N LEU A 182 -10.59 30.23 -10.44
CA LEU A 182 -11.52 29.10 -10.27
C LEU A 182 -10.82 27.83 -9.75
N PHE A 183 -9.54 27.62 -10.10
CA PHE A 183 -8.75 26.43 -9.73
C PHE A 183 -7.67 26.68 -8.65
N SER A 184 -7.44 27.93 -8.21
CA SER A 184 -6.48 28.27 -7.15
C SER A 184 -7.14 28.53 -5.78
N GLY A 185 -8.29 27.94 -5.48
CA GLY A 185 -8.98 28.31 -4.24
C GLY A 185 -10.19 27.49 -3.80
N ARG A 186 -10.44 26.32 -4.37
CA ARG A 186 -11.40 25.37 -3.78
C ARG A 186 -10.74 24.01 -3.71
N SER A 187 -10.44 23.58 -2.48
CA SER A 187 -10.05 22.21 -2.18
C SER A 187 -10.94 21.24 -2.95
N ASP A 188 -10.39 20.20 -3.57
CA ASP A 188 -11.17 19.10 -4.18
C ASP A 188 -12.00 18.28 -3.16
N MET A 189 -11.98 18.71 -1.88
CA MET A 189 -12.70 18.15 -0.76
C MET A 189 -14.21 17.98 -1.00
N PRO A 190 -14.96 18.92 -1.63
CA PRO A 190 -16.38 18.72 -1.91
C PRO A 190 -16.63 17.56 -2.89
N PHE A 191 -15.75 17.37 -3.88
CA PHE A 191 -15.87 16.27 -4.84
C PHE A 191 -15.48 14.94 -4.20
N ALA A 192 -14.39 14.91 -3.41
CA ALA A 192 -14.01 13.74 -2.61
C ALA A 192 -15.11 13.35 -1.61
N LEU A 193 -15.72 14.32 -0.92
CA LEU A 193 -16.83 14.09 -0.01
C LEU A 193 -18.08 13.60 -0.73
N LEU A 194 -18.36 14.06 -1.95
CA LEU A 194 -19.47 13.56 -2.77
C LEU A 194 -19.29 12.07 -3.12
N LEU A 195 -18.07 11.66 -3.48
CA LEU A 195 -17.75 10.24 -3.76
C LEU A 195 -17.81 9.37 -2.50
N LEU A 196 -17.41 9.91 -1.36
CA LEU A 196 -17.47 9.22 -0.06
C LEU A 196 -18.87 9.25 0.57
N ALA A 197 -19.74 10.17 0.16
CA ALA A 197 -21.04 10.41 0.79
C ALA A 197 -21.90 9.15 0.92
N PRO A 198 -22.04 8.26 -0.08
CA PRO A 198 -22.85 7.04 0.07
C PRO A 198 -22.30 6.12 1.17
N SER A 199 -20.99 5.92 1.22
CA SER A 199 -20.33 5.10 2.26
C SER A 199 -20.44 5.74 3.63
N LEU A 200 -20.26 7.06 3.73
CA LEU A 200 -20.38 7.79 4.99
C LEU A 200 -21.81 7.82 5.51
N LEU A 201 -22.81 7.92 4.63
CA LEU A 201 -24.22 7.82 4.99
C LEU A 201 -24.56 6.43 5.52
N LEU A 202 -24.06 5.36 4.88
CA LEU A 202 -24.27 3.99 5.35
C LEU A 202 -23.57 3.73 6.69
N LEU A 203 -22.30 4.12 6.82
CA LEU A 203 -21.57 4.00 8.08
C LEU A 203 -22.23 4.83 9.19
N GLY A 204 -22.67 6.05 8.86
CA GLY A 204 -23.39 6.92 9.78
C GLY A 204 -24.69 6.30 10.27
N GLY A 205 -25.55 5.84 9.35
CA GLY A 205 -26.86 5.30 9.68
C GLY A 205 -26.84 3.89 10.29
N LEU A 206 -25.95 3.02 9.84
CA LEU A 206 -25.94 1.60 10.25
C LEU A 206 -24.93 1.29 11.36
N VAL A 207 -23.90 2.12 11.55
CA VAL A 207 -22.87 1.89 12.57
C VAL A 207 -22.89 3.01 13.61
N ALA A 208 -22.70 4.26 13.19
CA ALA A 208 -22.57 5.37 14.15
C ALA A 208 -23.87 5.63 14.92
N TRP A 209 -25.02 5.61 14.25
CA TRP A 209 -26.31 5.85 14.89
C TRP A 209 -26.64 4.80 15.97
N PRO A 210 -26.56 3.48 15.72
CA PRO A 210 -26.72 2.48 16.78
C PRO A 210 -25.69 2.61 17.91
N MET A 211 -24.45 3.02 17.62
CA MET A 211 -23.44 3.26 18.66
C MET A 211 -23.83 4.42 19.58
N VAL A 212 -24.29 5.55 19.02
CA VAL A 212 -24.78 6.69 19.81
C VAL A 212 -26.00 6.28 20.63
N SER A 213 -26.95 5.57 20.03
CA SER A 213 -28.12 5.06 20.74
C SER A 213 -27.74 4.13 21.90
N ASN A 214 -26.74 3.26 21.73
CA ASN A 214 -26.23 2.42 22.82
C ASN A 214 -25.61 3.25 23.96
N ILE A 215 -24.96 4.37 23.64
CA ILE A 215 -24.44 5.29 24.66
C ILE A 215 -25.62 5.89 25.44
N GLU A 216 -26.68 6.36 24.78
CA GLU A 216 -27.88 6.87 25.45
C GLU A 216 -28.54 5.79 26.34
N ILE A 217 -28.74 4.59 25.79
CA ILE A 217 -29.29 3.43 26.51
C ILE A 217 -28.45 3.07 27.73
N SER A 218 -27.14 3.25 27.68
CA SER A 218 -26.26 2.94 28.81
C SER A 218 -26.54 3.78 30.06
N PHE A 219 -27.11 4.98 29.91
CA PHE A 219 -27.53 5.86 31.02
C PHE A 219 -28.98 5.62 31.46
N LEU A 220 -29.71 4.77 30.75
CA LEU A 220 -31.10 4.43 31.02
C LEU A 220 -31.18 3.07 31.70
N ARG A 221 -32.16 2.90 32.59
CA ARG A 221 -32.65 1.60 32.99
C ARG A 221 -33.75 1.20 32.00
N LEU A 222 -33.36 0.44 30.99
CA LEU A 222 -34.24 -0.05 29.93
C LEU A 222 -34.78 -1.45 30.30
N PRO A 223 -36.07 -1.57 30.65
CA PRO A 223 -36.69 -2.87 30.91
C PRO A 223 -36.87 -3.66 29.61
N LEU A 224 -36.77 -5.00 29.68
CA LEU A 224 -37.01 -5.89 28.55
C LEU A 224 -38.48 -5.85 28.07
N ASN A 225 -39.41 -5.51 28.97
CA ASN A 225 -40.81 -5.34 28.63
C ASN A 225 -41.03 -3.92 28.07
N PRO A 226 -41.40 -3.77 26.79
CA PRO A 226 -41.58 -2.47 26.15
C PRO A 226 -42.76 -1.66 26.69
N ASN A 227 -43.64 -2.27 27.50
CA ASN A 227 -44.74 -1.57 28.17
C ASN A 227 -44.32 -0.83 29.44
N ILE A 228 -43.06 -0.98 29.87
CA ILE A 228 -42.52 -0.29 31.05
C ILE A 228 -41.64 0.85 30.55
N GLU A 229 -41.87 2.06 31.04
CA GLU A 229 -41.08 3.23 30.65
C GLU A 229 -39.62 3.11 31.09
N SER A 230 -38.70 3.55 30.22
CA SER A 230 -37.29 3.67 30.56
C SER A 230 -37.06 4.82 31.53
N THR A 231 -36.24 4.60 32.56
CA THR A 231 -35.90 5.64 33.53
C THR A 231 -34.44 6.06 33.38
N PHE A 232 -34.15 7.35 33.43
CA PHE A 232 -32.77 7.85 33.43
C PHE A 232 -32.11 7.62 34.78
N VAL A 233 -31.02 6.87 34.78
CA VAL A 233 -30.29 6.48 36.00
C VAL A 233 -28.86 7.03 36.03
N GLY A 234 -28.50 7.89 35.06
CA GLY A 234 -27.16 8.46 34.94
C GLY A 234 -26.10 7.36 34.90
N VAL A 235 -25.05 7.49 35.73
CA VAL A 235 -23.92 6.55 35.74
C VAL A 235 -24.13 5.29 36.58
N SER A 236 -25.33 5.09 37.15
CA SER A 236 -25.66 3.95 38.02
C SER A 236 -25.28 2.59 37.42
N ASN A 237 -25.56 2.40 36.13
CA ASN A 237 -25.25 1.15 35.42
C ASN A 237 -23.75 0.85 35.40
N TYR A 238 -22.92 1.88 35.23
CA TYR A 238 -21.46 1.77 35.25
C TYR A 238 -20.94 1.44 36.65
N VAL A 239 -21.43 2.13 37.69
CA VAL A 239 -21.03 1.83 39.08
C VAL A 239 -21.40 0.38 39.45
N ARG A 240 -22.60 -0.07 39.05
CA ARG A 240 -23.06 -1.44 39.30
C ARG A 240 -22.14 -2.48 38.66
N ILE A 241 -21.79 -2.32 37.37
CA ILE A 241 -20.97 -3.33 36.67
C ILE A 241 -19.51 -3.29 37.11
N LEU A 242 -18.96 -2.11 37.40
CA LEU A 242 -17.58 -1.98 37.89
C LEU A 242 -17.43 -2.48 39.34
N SER A 243 -18.51 -2.55 40.11
CA SER A 243 -18.52 -3.12 41.45
C SER A 243 -18.82 -4.62 41.46
N ASP A 244 -19.12 -5.24 40.31
CA ASP A 244 -19.45 -6.66 40.19
C ASP A 244 -18.17 -7.51 40.04
N PRO A 245 -17.85 -8.41 40.99
CA PRO A 245 -16.71 -9.31 40.86
C PRO A 245 -16.82 -10.25 39.65
N GLY A 246 -18.04 -10.63 39.25
CA GLY A 246 -18.28 -11.48 38.09
C GLY A 246 -17.89 -10.81 36.77
N PHE A 247 -18.08 -9.50 36.67
CA PHE A 247 -17.62 -8.70 35.53
C PHE A 247 -16.10 -8.74 35.42
N TRP A 248 -15.37 -8.49 36.50
CA TRP A 248 -13.90 -8.50 36.49
C TRP A 248 -13.33 -9.89 36.20
N HIS A 249 -13.95 -10.94 36.72
CA HIS A 249 -13.56 -12.31 36.38
C HIS A 249 -13.73 -12.60 34.88
N SER A 250 -14.89 -12.24 34.32
CA SER A 250 -15.18 -12.43 32.90
C SER A 250 -14.26 -11.60 32.00
N LEU A 251 -13.98 -10.35 32.40
CA LEU A 251 -13.06 -9.47 31.71
C LEU A 251 -11.64 -10.04 31.71
N TRP A 252 -11.16 -10.50 32.87
CA TRP A 252 -9.83 -11.13 32.98
C TRP A 252 -9.73 -12.38 32.11
N MET A 253 -10.74 -13.24 32.14
CA MET A 253 -10.77 -14.44 31.30
C MET A 253 -10.74 -14.08 29.81
N THR A 254 -11.45 -13.04 29.39
CA THR A 254 -11.46 -12.54 28.01
C THR A 254 -10.09 -12.00 27.59
N VAL A 255 -9.47 -11.17 28.45
CA VAL A 255 -8.14 -10.60 28.18
C VAL A 255 -7.10 -11.71 28.09
N TRP A 256 -7.09 -12.63 29.05
CA TRP A 256 -6.17 -13.76 29.08
C TRP A 256 -6.33 -14.66 27.86
N TYR A 257 -7.57 -15.05 27.54
CA TYR A 257 -7.89 -15.84 26.35
C TYR A 257 -7.44 -15.13 25.07
N THR A 258 -7.74 -13.85 24.93
CA THR A 258 -7.37 -13.07 23.74
C THR A 258 -5.85 -12.99 23.61
N ALA A 259 -5.13 -12.68 24.68
CA ALA A 259 -3.67 -12.61 24.66
C ALA A 259 -3.04 -13.94 24.26
N LEU A 260 -3.51 -15.06 24.83
CA LEU A 260 -3.03 -16.40 24.52
C LEU A 260 -3.32 -16.78 23.05
N VAL A 261 -4.55 -16.55 22.58
CA VAL A 261 -4.95 -16.88 21.21
C VAL A 261 -4.21 -16.02 20.19
N VAL A 262 -4.10 -14.70 20.41
CA VAL A 262 -3.39 -13.81 19.50
C VAL A 262 -1.91 -14.14 19.45
N ALA A 263 -1.25 -14.30 20.60
CA ALA A 263 0.17 -14.66 20.64
C ALA A 263 0.41 -16.04 19.99
N GLY A 264 -0.38 -17.05 20.37
CA GLY A 264 -0.26 -18.39 19.83
C GLY A 264 -0.52 -18.46 18.32
N SER A 265 -1.60 -17.84 17.84
CA SER A 265 -1.94 -17.82 16.41
C SER A 265 -0.92 -17.02 15.59
N THR A 266 -0.35 -15.95 16.14
CA THR A 266 0.68 -15.15 15.47
C THR A 266 1.98 -15.93 15.36
N VAL A 267 2.44 -16.58 16.44
CA VAL A 267 3.65 -17.41 16.43
C VAL A 267 3.49 -18.60 15.48
N LEU A 268 2.37 -19.32 15.55
CA LEU A 268 2.10 -20.45 14.66
C LEU A 268 1.94 -19.99 13.20
N GLY A 269 1.21 -18.91 12.97
CA GLY A 269 1.03 -18.33 11.64
C GLY A 269 2.35 -17.91 11.01
N LEU A 270 3.24 -17.29 11.80
CA LEU A 270 4.59 -16.93 11.36
C LEU A 270 5.44 -18.18 11.08
N ALA A 271 5.43 -19.17 11.96
CA ALA A 271 6.16 -20.42 11.75
C ALA A 271 5.72 -21.13 10.45
N VAL A 272 4.41 -21.18 10.20
CA VAL A 272 3.83 -21.73 8.96
C VAL A 272 4.22 -20.87 7.75
N ALA A 273 4.18 -19.54 7.87
CA ALA A 273 4.60 -18.64 6.80
C ALA A 273 6.09 -18.83 6.43
N MET A 274 6.96 -18.98 7.44
CA MET A 274 8.39 -19.27 7.25
C MET A 274 8.61 -20.64 6.60
N PHE A 275 7.87 -21.67 7.02
CA PHE A 275 7.91 -22.99 6.40
C PHE A 275 7.55 -22.91 4.91
N PHE A 276 6.46 -22.19 4.59
CA PHE A 276 6.02 -21.96 3.23
C PHE A 276 6.85 -20.92 2.46
N ASN A 277 7.86 -20.29 3.07
CA ASN A 277 8.76 -19.40 2.34
C ASN A 277 9.76 -20.17 1.47
N ARG A 278 10.09 -21.41 1.85
CA ARG A 278 11.00 -22.30 1.12
C ARG A 278 10.34 -22.88 -0.14
N GLU A 279 11.13 -23.13 -1.18
CA GLU A 279 10.67 -23.80 -2.39
C GLU A 279 10.62 -25.32 -2.19
N PHE A 280 9.47 -25.95 -2.45
CA PHE A 280 9.31 -27.40 -2.45
C PHE A 280 8.19 -27.85 -3.39
N ARG A 281 8.24 -29.12 -3.83
CA ARG A 281 7.51 -29.66 -4.98
C ARG A 281 5.97 -29.61 -4.89
N LEU A 282 5.39 -29.34 -3.71
CA LEU A 282 3.93 -29.26 -3.48
C LEU A 282 3.48 -28.00 -2.74
N ARG A 283 4.32 -26.95 -2.73
CA ARG A 283 4.08 -25.70 -1.98
C ARG A 283 2.71 -25.07 -2.26
N LYS A 284 2.32 -24.97 -3.52
CA LYS A 284 1.04 -24.35 -3.93
C LYS A 284 -0.16 -25.13 -3.37
N THR A 285 -0.17 -26.45 -3.53
CA THR A 285 -1.26 -27.32 -3.04
C THR A 285 -1.37 -27.27 -1.52
N ALA A 286 -0.25 -27.41 -0.81
CA ALA A 286 -0.24 -27.37 0.65
C ALA A 286 -0.70 -26.00 1.19
N ARG A 287 -0.31 -24.88 0.58
CA ARG A 287 -0.80 -23.54 0.93
C ARG A 287 -2.32 -23.41 0.72
N SER A 288 -2.84 -23.92 -0.39
CA SER A 288 -4.28 -23.90 -0.67
C SER A 288 -5.08 -24.72 0.35
N LEU A 289 -4.59 -25.89 0.77
CA LEU A 289 -5.26 -26.72 1.80
C LEU A 289 -5.32 -26.01 3.16
N VAL A 290 -4.24 -25.32 3.55
CA VAL A 290 -4.20 -24.54 4.80
C VAL A 290 -5.15 -23.34 4.74
N ILE A 291 -5.26 -22.67 3.59
CA ILE A 291 -6.22 -21.57 3.43
C ILE A 291 -7.66 -22.08 3.39
N LEU A 292 -7.90 -23.26 2.82
CA LEU A 292 -9.25 -23.84 2.70
C LEU A 292 -9.93 -24.00 4.06
N SER A 293 -9.18 -24.35 5.12
CA SER A 293 -9.77 -24.48 6.46
C SER A 293 -10.34 -23.16 6.99
N TYR A 294 -9.85 -22.01 6.54
CA TYR A 294 -10.37 -20.69 6.94
C TYR A 294 -11.80 -20.44 6.47
N VAL A 295 -12.26 -21.11 5.41
CA VAL A 295 -13.60 -20.92 4.83
C VAL A 295 -14.69 -21.64 5.65
N THR A 296 -14.30 -22.48 6.61
CA THR A 296 -15.25 -23.27 7.41
C THR A 296 -16.09 -22.35 8.30
N PRO A 297 -17.45 -22.46 8.28
CA PRO A 297 -18.31 -21.67 9.17
C PRO A 297 -18.00 -21.93 10.64
N SER A 298 -17.94 -20.87 11.45
CA SER A 298 -17.61 -20.97 12.88
C SER A 298 -18.54 -21.92 13.65
N ILE A 299 -19.83 -21.95 13.30
CA ILE A 299 -20.81 -22.84 13.94
C ILE A 299 -20.48 -24.32 13.69
N SER A 300 -20.07 -24.67 12.47
CA SER A 300 -19.69 -26.04 12.11
C SER A 300 -18.46 -26.47 12.90
N LEU A 301 -17.49 -25.56 13.07
CA LEU A 301 -16.30 -25.81 13.87
C LEU A 301 -16.64 -26.08 15.34
N VAL A 302 -17.57 -25.32 15.93
CA VAL A 302 -18.04 -25.55 17.31
C VAL A 302 -18.67 -26.93 17.47
N PHE A 303 -19.55 -27.34 16.55
CA PHE A 303 -20.17 -28.66 16.61
C PHE A 303 -19.16 -29.80 16.38
N ALA A 304 -18.21 -29.62 15.47
CA ALA A 304 -17.14 -30.60 15.26
C ALA A 304 -16.32 -30.81 16.54
N TRP A 305 -15.87 -29.74 17.18
CA TRP A 305 -15.16 -29.82 18.46
C TRP A 305 -16.02 -30.44 19.56
N LYS A 306 -17.29 -30.02 19.70
CA LYS A 306 -18.22 -30.58 20.68
C LYS A 306 -18.43 -32.08 20.50
N TYR A 307 -18.51 -32.55 19.25
CA TYR A 307 -18.61 -33.97 18.92
C TYR A 307 -17.30 -34.72 19.25
N MET A 308 -16.15 -34.15 18.87
CA MET A 308 -14.84 -34.75 19.14
C MET A 308 -14.54 -34.90 20.63
N PHE A 309 -14.96 -33.92 21.44
CA PHE A 309 -14.82 -33.91 22.90
C PHE A 309 -16.04 -34.52 23.63
N ASN A 310 -16.93 -35.23 22.93
CA ASN A 310 -18.05 -35.88 23.58
C ASN A 310 -17.58 -36.97 24.55
N ASN A 311 -18.21 -37.03 25.72
CA ASN A 311 -17.79 -37.94 26.80
C ASN A 311 -18.01 -39.42 26.49
N GLY A 312 -19.03 -39.77 25.71
CA GLY A 312 -19.40 -41.16 25.44
C GLY A 312 -18.80 -41.76 24.16
N TYR A 313 -18.59 -40.95 23.13
CA TYR A 313 -18.16 -41.43 21.81
C TYR A 313 -17.15 -40.50 21.11
N GLY A 314 -16.67 -39.47 21.82
CA GLY A 314 -15.74 -38.50 21.26
C GLY A 314 -14.37 -39.12 20.99
N ILE A 315 -13.84 -38.86 19.79
CA ILE A 315 -12.53 -39.37 19.38
C ILE A 315 -11.40 -38.93 20.32
N VAL A 316 -11.51 -37.75 20.95
CA VAL A 316 -10.47 -37.25 21.86
C VAL A 316 -10.37 -38.13 23.11
N ASN A 317 -11.51 -38.56 23.66
CA ASN A 317 -11.52 -39.45 24.83
C ASN A 317 -11.08 -40.86 24.48
N TYR A 318 -11.52 -41.39 23.32
CA TYR A 318 -11.03 -42.68 22.82
C TYR A 318 -9.50 -42.69 22.68
N LEU A 319 -8.93 -41.66 22.05
CA LEU A 319 -7.48 -41.55 21.91
C LEU A 319 -6.77 -41.40 23.26
N GLY A 320 -7.32 -40.60 24.17
CA GLY A 320 -6.71 -40.32 25.47
C GLY A 320 -6.78 -41.48 26.46
N VAL A 321 -7.92 -42.17 26.56
CA VAL A 321 -8.17 -43.24 27.53
C VAL A 321 -7.78 -44.60 26.96
N ASP A 322 -8.36 -44.99 25.83
CA ASP A 322 -8.29 -46.36 25.33
C ASP A 322 -7.00 -46.66 24.56
N LEU A 323 -6.47 -45.67 23.83
CA LEU A 323 -5.27 -45.85 23.01
C LEU A 323 -4.00 -45.45 23.75
N LEU A 324 -3.92 -44.19 24.19
CA LEU A 324 -2.71 -43.62 24.77
C LEU A 324 -2.61 -43.81 26.29
N HIS A 325 -3.69 -44.25 26.96
CA HIS A 325 -3.74 -44.47 28.40
C HIS A 325 -3.27 -43.26 29.24
N LEU A 326 -3.54 -42.04 28.76
CA LEU A 326 -3.19 -40.78 29.42
C LEU A 326 -4.12 -40.45 30.59
N TYR A 327 -5.34 -40.97 30.57
CA TYR A 327 -6.35 -40.77 31.61
C TYR A 327 -6.98 -42.11 31.98
N GLU A 328 -7.25 -42.32 33.27
CA GLU A 328 -7.93 -43.53 33.74
C GLU A 328 -9.42 -43.55 33.37
N GLN A 329 -10.05 -42.37 33.26
CA GLN A 329 -11.46 -42.21 32.91
C GLN A 329 -11.63 -41.00 31.99
N ALA A 330 -12.60 -41.07 31.08
CA ALA A 330 -12.91 -39.99 30.15
C ALA A 330 -13.30 -38.70 30.89
N PRO A 331 -12.51 -37.61 30.76
CA PRO A 331 -12.84 -36.34 31.41
C PRO A 331 -14.17 -35.77 30.90
N LEU A 332 -14.95 -35.16 31.81
CA LEU A 332 -16.19 -34.49 31.46
C LEU A 332 -15.91 -33.04 31.02
N TRP A 333 -15.54 -32.85 29.75
CA TRP A 333 -15.05 -31.56 29.23
C TRP A 333 -16.03 -30.39 29.33
N PHE A 334 -17.33 -30.65 29.18
CA PHE A 334 -18.38 -29.62 29.14
C PHE A 334 -19.42 -29.78 30.25
N ALA A 335 -19.13 -30.54 31.31
CA ALA A 335 -20.04 -30.61 32.45
C ALA A 335 -20.03 -29.27 33.18
N VAL A 336 -21.20 -28.64 33.26
CA VAL A 336 -21.41 -27.45 34.09
C VAL A 336 -21.31 -27.91 35.55
N ARG A 337 -20.38 -27.33 36.30
CA ARG A 337 -20.25 -27.54 37.75
C ARG A 337 -21.23 -26.66 38.51
#